data_AF-A0A945CRE7-F1
#
_entry.id   AF-A0A945CRE7-F1
#
_cell.length_a   1.000
_cell.length_b   1.000
_cell.length_c   1.000
_cell.angle_alpha   90.00
_cell.angle_beta   90.00
_cell.angle_gamma   90.00
#
_symmetry.space_group_name_H-M   'P 1'
#
loop_
_entity.id
_entity.type
_entity.pdbx_description
1 polymer ?
#
loop_
_entity_poly.entity_id
_entity_poly.type
_entity_poly.pdbx_seq_one_letter_code
_entity_poly.pdbx_strand_id
1 'polypeptide(L)'
;LLAAQWIEEEIPDGASIAMHGSDFGFPQVRRNRVWLRDQLEVARKAGQRGRRLTVMLEWEDYPPAPSFYVVELQAENPLHRRAVWTSYDADRLRANGIEWIVTHDHPLVYSQVAPRLEAELAREAMLVQRFEPFNEDGQIPLFDPTDAYYAPVAGYGSAERPGPLIRIYRLK
;
A
#
# COMPACT_ATOMS: atom_id res chain seq x y z
N LEU A 1 2.81 -7.19 9.01
CA LEU A 1 3.69 -6.45 9.95
C LEU A 1 5.11 -6.28 9.39
N LEU A 2 5.76 -7.34 8.90
CA LEU A 2 7.16 -7.27 8.42
C LEU A 2 7.42 -6.20 7.35
N ALA A 3 6.58 -6.10 6.33
CA ALA A 3 6.74 -5.08 5.29
C ALA A 3 6.59 -3.65 5.83
N ALA A 4 5.65 -3.41 6.75
CA ALA A 4 5.47 -2.09 7.35
C ALA A 4 6.65 -1.71 8.25
N GLN A 5 7.16 -2.67 9.04
CA GLN A 5 8.34 -2.47 9.85
C GLN A 5 9.57 -2.14 8.98
N TRP A 6 9.80 -2.93 7.93
CA TRP A 6 10.90 -2.66 7.00
C TRP A 6 10.79 -1.27 6.36
N ILE A 7 9.58 -0.87 5.95
CA ILE A 7 9.34 0.49 5.42
C ILE A 7 9.71 1.55 6.46
N GLU A 8 9.30 1.36 7.72
CA GLU A 8 9.61 2.28 8.81
C GLU A 8 11.10 2.30 9.18
N GLU A 9 11.85 1.25 8.91
CA GLU A 9 13.29 1.20 9.21
C GLU A 9 14.14 1.78 8.06
N GLU A 10 13.71 1.56 6.81
CA GLU A 10 14.56 1.79 5.63
C GLU A 10 14.14 3.00 4.77
N ILE A 11 12.85 3.38 4.79
CA ILE A 11 12.37 4.52 4.00
C ILE A 11 12.48 5.80 4.85
N PRO A 12 13.09 6.88 4.32
CA PRO A 12 13.24 8.14 5.06
C PRO A 12 11.91 8.71 5.58
N ASP A 13 11.93 9.27 6.80
CA ASP A 13 10.79 9.99 7.34
C ASP A 13 10.31 11.09 6.40
N GLY A 14 8.99 11.26 6.30
CA GLY A 14 8.36 12.24 5.43
C GLY A 14 8.28 11.83 3.96
N ALA A 15 8.87 10.70 3.54
CA ALA A 15 8.84 10.26 2.15
C ALA A 15 7.40 9.98 1.65
N SER A 16 7.23 10.12 0.33
CA SER A 16 6.01 9.72 -0.36
C SER A 16 6.13 8.30 -0.91
N ILE A 17 5.15 7.45 -0.62
CA ILE A 17 5.10 6.05 -1.03
C ILE A 17 3.85 5.83 -1.89
N ALA A 18 4.03 5.28 -3.09
CA ALA A 18 2.93 4.76 -3.87
C ALA A 18 2.64 3.30 -3.49
N MET A 19 1.36 2.94 -3.35
CA MET A 19 0.91 1.58 -3.06
C MET A 19 -0.06 1.11 -4.14
N HIS A 20 0.16 -0.07 -4.71
CA HIS A 20 -0.73 -0.69 -5.68
C HIS A 20 -1.19 -2.06 -5.21
N GLY A 21 -2.50 -2.34 -5.36
CA GLY A 21 -3.16 -3.47 -4.75
C GLY A 21 -4.56 -3.12 -4.25
N SER A 22 -4.89 -3.63 -3.06
CA SER A 22 -6.16 -3.43 -2.37
C SER A 22 -5.95 -2.97 -0.94
N ASP A 23 -6.98 -2.31 -0.40
CA ASP A 23 -7.01 -1.80 0.96
C ASP A 23 -6.80 -2.90 2.03
N PHE A 24 -7.03 -4.17 1.68
CA PHE A 24 -6.89 -5.31 2.58
C PHE A 24 -5.45 -5.78 2.79
N GLY A 25 -4.58 -5.60 1.78
CA GLY A 25 -3.22 -6.15 1.81
C GLY A 25 -2.11 -5.11 1.91
N PHE A 26 -2.46 -3.81 1.90
CA PHE A 26 -1.46 -2.75 2.04
C PHE A 26 -0.71 -2.82 3.38
N PRO A 27 0.63 -2.67 3.36
CA PRO A 27 1.39 -2.46 4.58
C PRO A 27 0.88 -1.25 5.35
N GLN A 28 0.54 -1.48 6.63
CA GLN A 28 -0.02 -0.47 7.51
C GLN A 28 1.11 0.40 8.07
N VAL A 29 1.44 1.48 7.36
CA VAL A 29 2.47 2.45 7.77
C VAL A 29 1.82 3.72 8.32
N ARG A 30 2.53 4.40 9.23
CA ARG A 30 2.06 5.68 9.80
C ARG A 30 1.91 6.73 8.70
N ARG A 31 0.75 7.41 8.68
CA ARG A 31 0.45 8.47 7.72
C ARG A 31 0.84 9.82 8.29
N ASN A 32 1.62 10.61 7.56
CA ASN A 32 2.11 11.91 8.01
C ASN A 32 0.98 12.95 8.15
N ARG A 33 1.29 14.08 8.79
CA ARG A 33 0.30 15.15 9.06
C ARG A 33 -0.29 15.75 7.80
N VAL A 34 0.47 15.80 6.70
CA VAL A 34 -0.03 16.30 5.41
C VAL A 34 -1.15 15.39 4.89
N TRP A 35 -0.91 14.08 4.88
CA TRP A 35 -1.90 13.08 4.49
C TRP A 35 -3.16 13.15 5.36
N LEU A 36 -3.00 13.28 6.68
CA LEU A 36 -4.13 13.39 7.61
C LEU A 36 -5.00 14.64 7.36
N ARG A 37 -4.38 15.79 7.03
CA ARG A 37 -5.10 17.02 6.68
C ARG A 37 -5.89 16.84 5.39
N ASP A 38 -5.29 16.21 4.37
CA ASP A 38 -5.96 15.96 3.10
C ASP A 38 -7.18 15.05 3.28
N GLN A 39 -7.06 13.98 4.10
CA GLN A 39 -8.20 13.14 4.42
C GLN A 39 -9.27 13.88 5.21
N LEU A 40 -8.90 14.80 6.09
CA LEU A 40 -9.85 15.60 6.85
C LEU A 40 -10.63 16.55 5.92
N GLU A 41 -9.95 17.14 4.94
CA GLU A 41 -10.60 17.99 3.92
C GLU A 41 -11.60 17.18 3.09
N VAL A 42 -11.21 15.99 2.62
CA VAL A 42 -12.09 15.06 1.88
C VAL A 42 -13.30 14.68 2.72
N ALA A 43 -13.09 14.28 3.98
CA ALA A 43 -14.17 13.90 4.89
C ALA A 43 -15.17 15.06 5.09
N ARG A 44 -14.67 16.27 5.32
CA ARG A 44 -15.53 17.46 5.50
C ARG A 44 -16.34 17.80 4.26
N LYS A 45 -15.73 17.71 3.07
CA LYS A 45 -16.45 17.89 1.79
C LYS A 45 -17.57 16.86 1.60
N ALA A 46 -17.40 15.65 2.11
CA ALA A 46 -18.43 14.61 2.13
C ALA A 46 -19.46 14.78 3.27
N GLY A 47 -19.48 15.91 3.97
CA GLY A 47 -20.41 16.19 5.08
C GLY A 47 -20.05 15.48 6.39
N GLN A 48 -18.90 14.82 6.47
CA GLN A 48 -18.44 14.15 7.69
C GLN A 48 -17.71 15.12 8.62
N ARG A 49 -17.87 14.94 9.93
CA ARG A 49 -17.20 15.78 10.93
C ARG A 49 -15.68 15.55 11.00
N GLY A 50 -15.20 14.37 10.61
CA GLY A 50 -13.77 14.03 10.64
C GLY A 50 -13.16 14.00 12.06
N ARG A 51 -13.96 13.77 13.11
CA ARG A 51 -13.53 13.89 14.52
C ARG A 51 -12.21 13.18 14.84
N ARG A 52 -12.05 11.93 14.37
CA ARG A 52 -10.83 11.15 14.57
C ARG A 52 -9.61 11.86 13.99
N LEU A 53 -9.71 12.34 12.74
CA LEU A 53 -8.61 13.05 12.06
C LEU A 53 -8.31 14.40 12.74
N THR A 54 -9.33 15.11 13.23
CA THR A 54 -9.13 16.33 14.03
C THR A 54 -8.31 16.04 15.29
N VAL A 55 -8.71 15.03 16.08
CA VAL A 55 -8.00 14.65 17.31
C VAL A 55 -6.55 14.23 17.01
N MET A 56 -6.33 13.43 15.95
CA MET A 56 -5.00 13.04 15.52
C MET A 56 -4.13 14.24 15.12
N LEU A 57 -4.72 15.28 14.51
CA LEU A 57 -4.00 16.49 14.13
C LEU A 57 -3.75 17.45 15.30
N GLU A 58 -4.59 17.44 16.33
CA GLU A 58 -4.42 18.26 17.54
C GLU A 58 -3.39 17.67 18.51
N TRP A 59 -3.12 16.37 18.43
CA TRP A 59 -2.08 15.72 19.21
C TRP A 59 -0.69 16.10 18.68
N GLU A 60 0.09 16.79 19.52
CA GLU A 60 1.41 17.34 19.21
C GLU A 60 2.41 16.29 18.71
N ASP A 61 2.55 15.18 19.44
CA ASP A 61 3.51 14.11 19.12
C ASP A 61 2.97 13.07 18.12
N TYR A 62 1.85 13.36 17.44
CA TYR A 62 1.23 12.44 16.49
C TYR A 62 1.27 12.95 15.04
N PRO A 63 1.58 12.08 14.05
CA PRO A 63 2.13 10.73 14.20
C PRO A 63 3.61 10.80 14.62
N PRO A 64 4.12 9.79 15.34
CA PRO A 64 5.56 9.68 15.57
C PRO A 64 6.29 9.39 14.26
N ALA A 65 7.53 9.87 14.17
CA ALA A 65 8.42 9.52 13.08
C ALA A 65 8.87 8.04 13.17
N PRO A 66 9.10 7.36 12.04
CA PRO A 66 8.83 7.86 10.69
C PRO A 66 7.34 7.80 10.33
N SER A 67 6.94 8.72 9.46
CA SER A 67 5.59 8.84 8.91
C SER A 67 5.63 9.25 7.44
N PHE A 68 4.66 8.78 6.66
CA PHE A 68 4.73 8.84 5.20
C PHE A 68 3.50 9.49 4.59
N TYR A 69 3.68 10.15 3.45
CA TYR A 69 2.55 10.47 2.59
C TYR A 69 2.30 9.27 1.68
N VAL A 70 1.09 8.70 1.71
CA VAL A 70 0.80 7.51 0.89
C VAL A 70 -0.24 7.79 -0.17
N VAL A 71 0.11 7.39 -1.39
CA VAL A 71 -0.73 7.46 -2.57
C VAL A 71 -1.11 6.05 -2.98
N GLU A 72 -2.40 5.80 -3.15
CA GLU A 72 -2.93 4.54 -3.69
C GLU A 72 -3.04 4.66 -5.21
N LEU A 73 -2.44 3.71 -5.93
CA LEU A 73 -2.50 3.61 -7.38
C LEU A 73 -3.62 2.64 -7.74
N GLN A 74 -4.76 3.18 -8.18
CA GLN A 74 -5.99 2.42 -8.43
C GLN A 74 -6.48 2.62 -9.85
N ALA A 75 -7.31 1.70 -10.36
CA ALA A 75 -7.97 1.90 -11.66
C ALA A 75 -9.07 2.97 -11.57
N GLU A 76 -9.74 3.05 -10.42
CA GLU A 76 -10.88 3.94 -10.19
C GLU A 76 -10.73 4.70 -8.88
N ASN A 77 -11.40 5.86 -8.80
CA ASN A 77 -11.46 6.68 -7.59
C ASN A 77 -12.89 7.20 -7.37
N PRO A 78 -13.87 6.31 -7.12
CA PRO A 78 -15.28 6.67 -7.02
C PRO A 78 -15.58 7.61 -5.83
N LEU A 79 -14.71 7.59 -4.82
CA LEU A 79 -14.83 8.44 -3.64
C LEU A 79 -14.04 9.76 -3.77
N HIS A 80 -13.46 10.04 -4.93
CA HIS A 80 -12.68 11.24 -5.23
C HIS A 80 -11.63 11.58 -4.15
N ARG A 81 -10.98 10.56 -3.59
CA ARG A 81 -9.95 10.72 -2.56
C ARG A 81 -8.70 11.33 -3.19
N ARG A 82 -8.13 12.37 -2.57
CA ARG A 82 -6.92 13.05 -3.07
C ARG A 82 -5.70 12.11 -3.15
N ALA A 83 -5.60 11.19 -2.18
CA ALA A 83 -4.54 10.21 -2.10
C ALA A 83 -4.76 8.96 -2.98
N VAL A 84 -5.70 8.99 -3.94
CA VAL A 84 -5.94 7.88 -4.89
C VAL A 84 -5.73 8.40 -6.30
N TRP A 85 -4.76 7.83 -7.01
CA TRP A 85 -4.38 8.24 -8.37
C TRP A 85 -4.82 7.17 -9.37
N THR A 86 -5.60 7.59 -10.37
CA THR A 86 -6.10 6.73 -11.45
C THR A 86 -5.33 6.85 -12.76
N SER A 87 -4.46 7.86 -12.84
CA SER A 87 -3.54 8.06 -13.95
C SER A 87 -2.16 8.25 -13.35
N TYR A 88 -1.28 7.32 -13.65
CA TYR A 88 0.10 7.28 -13.16
C TYR A 88 0.99 6.60 -14.21
N ASP A 89 2.24 7.00 -14.17
CA ASP A 89 3.40 6.43 -14.84
C ASP A 89 4.64 6.84 -14.02
N ALA A 90 5.80 6.26 -14.30
CA ALA A 90 7.03 6.50 -13.58
C ALA A 90 7.41 7.99 -13.60
N ASP A 91 7.21 8.69 -14.71
CA ASP A 91 7.55 10.11 -14.85
C ASP A 91 6.67 10.98 -13.95
N ARG A 92 5.36 10.72 -13.92
CA ARG A 92 4.42 11.42 -13.03
C ARG A 92 4.74 11.13 -11.57
N LEU A 93 5.08 9.88 -11.22
CA LEU A 93 5.48 9.53 -9.85
C LEU A 93 6.73 10.33 -9.43
N ARG A 94 7.79 10.32 -10.24
CA ARG A 94 9.03 11.08 -10.00
C ARG A 94 8.76 12.59 -9.90
N ALA A 95 7.99 13.15 -10.83
CA ALA A 95 7.66 14.58 -10.86
C ALA A 95 6.91 15.05 -9.61
N ASN A 96 6.29 14.13 -8.86
CA ASN A 96 5.60 14.41 -7.60
C ASN A 96 6.40 13.92 -6.37
N GLY A 97 7.70 13.63 -6.54
CA GLY A 97 8.58 13.22 -5.44
C GLY A 97 8.26 11.85 -4.85
N ILE A 98 7.58 10.97 -5.59
CA ILE A 98 7.38 9.58 -5.20
C ILE A 98 8.56 8.78 -5.75
N GLU A 99 9.40 8.25 -4.86
CA GLU A 99 10.52 7.37 -5.20
C GLU A 99 10.23 5.90 -4.91
N TRP A 100 9.30 5.63 -3.99
CA TRP A 100 9.06 4.30 -3.45
C TRP A 100 7.71 3.77 -3.91
N ILE A 101 7.70 2.55 -4.43
CA ILE A 101 6.49 1.87 -4.89
C ILE A 101 6.40 0.54 -4.17
N VAL A 102 5.25 0.29 -3.53
CA VAL A 102 4.91 -0.97 -2.92
C VAL A 102 3.82 -1.61 -3.76
N THR A 103 4.03 -2.84 -4.18
CA THR A 103 2.97 -3.65 -4.78
C THR A 103 2.66 -4.82 -3.88
N HIS A 104 1.42 -5.28 -3.97
CA HIS A 104 1.06 -6.59 -3.46
C HIS A 104 0.48 -7.48 -4.55
N ASP A 105 0.63 -8.79 -4.39
CA ASP A 105 0.22 -9.77 -5.39
C ASP A 105 -0.28 -11.04 -4.74
N HIS A 106 -1.37 -11.62 -5.26
CA HIS A 106 -2.05 -12.77 -4.69
C HIS A 106 -3.00 -13.40 -5.73
N PRO A 107 -3.29 -14.70 -5.64
CA PRO A 107 -4.29 -15.35 -6.51
C PRO A 107 -5.70 -14.74 -6.48
N LEU A 108 -6.05 -13.99 -5.44
CA LEU A 108 -7.35 -13.32 -5.31
C LEU A 108 -7.40 -12.11 -6.24
N VAL A 109 -8.45 -12.02 -7.06
CA VAL A 109 -8.58 -11.05 -8.18
C VAL A 109 -8.39 -9.59 -7.73
N TYR A 110 -8.88 -9.23 -6.56
CA TYR A 110 -8.76 -7.86 -6.04
C TYR A 110 -7.33 -7.51 -5.58
N SER A 111 -6.42 -8.49 -5.53
CA SER A 111 -5.09 -8.38 -4.95
C SER A 111 -4.00 -8.79 -5.94
N GLN A 112 -4.16 -8.40 -7.20
CA GLN A 112 -3.20 -8.63 -8.28
C GLN A 112 -2.56 -7.33 -8.72
N VAL A 113 -1.31 -7.39 -9.17
CA VAL A 113 -0.63 -6.25 -9.78
C VAL A 113 -1.16 -6.04 -11.21
N ALA A 114 -1.50 -4.80 -11.55
CA ALA A 114 -1.90 -4.44 -12.90
C ALA A 114 -0.75 -4.72 -13.89
N PRO A 115 -0.98 -5.46 -15.00
CA PRO A 115 0.09 -5.82 -15.94
C PRO A 115 0.86 -4.61 -16.51
N ARG A 116 0.18 -3.49 -16.70
CA ARG A 116 0.81 -2.23 -17.13
C ARG A 116 1.83 -1.74 -16.11
N LEU A 117 1.47 -1.74 -14.82
CA LEU A 117 2.37 -1.32 -13.75
C LEU A 117 3.55 -2.30 -13.60
N GLU A 118 3.30 -3.61 -13.73
CA GLU A 118 4.37 -4.61 -13.70
C GLU A 118 5.42 -4.38 -14.80
N ALA A 119 4.98 -4.16 -16.04
CA ALA A 119 5.85 -3.86 -17.17
C ALA A 119 6.63 -2.55 -16.97
N GLU A 120 6.01 -1.55 -16.35
CA GLU A 120 6.63 -0.28 -16.04
C GLU A 120 7.68 -0.41 -14.93
N LEU A 121 7.37 -1.10 -13.84
CA LEU A 121 8.32 -1.36 -12.75
C LEU A 121 9.55 -2.15 -13.24
N ALA A 122 9.36 -3.11 -14.14
CA ALA A 122 10.46 -3.86 -14.73
C ALA A 122 11.46 -2.97 -15.49
N ARG A 123 10.98 -1.89 -16.10
CA ARG A 123 11.82 -0.92 -16.83
C ARG A 123 12.39 0.17 -15.93
N GLU A 124 11.53 0.78 -15.13
CA GLU A 124 11.76 2.08 -14.50
C GLU A 124 12.13 1.98 -13.02
N ALA A 125 12.10 0.78 -12.42
CA ALA A 125 12.34 0.60 -11.00
C ALA A 125 13.37 -0.51 -10.72
N MET A 126 13.91 -0.49 -9.50
CA MET A 126 14.73 -1.54 -8.93
C MET A 126 13.95 -2.20 -7.79
N LEU A 127 13.85 -3.53 -7.80
CA LEU A 127 13.32 -4.27 -6.66
C LEU A 127 14.31 -4.18 -5.49
N VAL A 128 13.84 -3.66 -4.35
CA VAL A 128 14.65 -3.46 -3.14
C VAL A 128 14.38 -4.55 -2.11
N GLN A 129 13.11 -4.93 -1.94
CA GLN A 129 12.73 -5.94 -0.95
C GLN A 129 11.51 -6.75 -1.41
N ARG A 130 11.48 -8.02 -0.99
CA ARG A 130 10.37 -8.97 -1.24
C ARG A 130 9.98 -9.69 0.05
N PHE A 131 8.68 -9.77 0.33
CA PHE A 131 8.12 -10.57 1.42
C PHE A 131 7.21 -11.64 0.86
N GLU A 132 7.68 -12.89 0.90
CA GLU A 132 6.94 -14.04 0.41
C GLU A 132 6.06 -14.65 1.52
N PRO A 133 4.73 -14.77 1.30
CA PRO A 133 3.83 -15.45 2.24
C PRO A 133 3.82 -16.97 2.12
N PHE A 134 4.14 -17.51 0.93
CA PHE A 134 4.03 -18.94 0.61
C PHE A 134 5.38 -19.54 0.23
N ASN A 135 5.73 -20.68 0.80
CA ASN A 135 6.87 -21.46 0.33
C ASN A 135 6.50 -22.26 -0.94
N GLU A 136 7.52 -22.64 -1.72
CA GLU A 136 7.32 -23.37 -2.97
C GLU A 136 7.01 -24.87 -2.76
N ASP A 137 7.27 -25.39 -1.55
CA ASP A 137 7.31 -26.83 -1.26
C ASP A 137 5.99 -27.41 -0.70
N GLY A 138 4.87 -26.71 -0.87
CA GLY A 138 3.58 -27.10 -0.29
C GLY A 138 2.43 -27.26 -1.28
N GLN A 139 1.29 -27.72 -0.76
CA GLN A 139 0.04 -27.74 -1.52
C GLN A 139 -0.36 -26.32 -1.93
N ILE A 140 -0.99 -26.19 -3.10
CA ILE A 140 -1.54 -24.92 -3.56
C ILE A 140 -2.69 -24.53 -2.61
N PRO A 141 -2.62 -23.37 -1.92
CA PRO A 141 -3.67 -22.95 -1.02
C PRO A 141 -4.95 -22.60 -1.77
N LEU A 142 -6.08 -22.95 -1.18
CA LEU A 142 -7.40 -22.49 -1.64
C LEU A 142 -7.87 -21.36 -0.73
N PHE A 143 -8.49 -20.34 -1.31
CA PHE A 143 -8.96 -19.15 -0.59
C PHE A 143 -10.45 -18.95 -0.81
N ASP A 144 -11.11 -18.33 0.17
CA ASP A 144 -12.42 -17.74 -0.07
C ASP A 144 -12.24 -16.54 -1.02
N PRO A 145 -12.96 -16.48 -2.16
CA PRO A 145 -12.86 -15.37 -3.13
C PRO A 145 -13.14 -13.98 -2.54
N THR A 146 -13.83 -13.93 -1.40
CA THR A 146 -14.22 -12.71 -0.68
C THR A 146 -13.44 -12.48 0.61
N ASP A 147 -12.45 -13.33 0.89
CA ASP A 147 -11.57 -13.17 2.05
C ASP A 147 -10.88 -11.81 2.03
N ALA A 148 -10.62 -11.21 3.18
CA ALA A 148 -9.81 -10.00 3.34
C ALA A 148 -8.55 -10.26 4.19
N TYR A 149 -8.40 -11.48 4.72
CA TYR A 149 -7.31 -11.87 5.61
C TYR A 149 -6.21 -12.66 4.91
N TYR A 150 -6.44 -13.10 3.67
CA TYR A 150 -5.53 -13.93 2.88
C TYR A 150 -5.18 -15.24 3.61
N ALA A 151 -6.18 -15.80 4.28
CA ALA A 151 -6.08 -17.05 5.02
C ALA A 151 -6.59 -18.20 4.13
N PRO A 152 -5.78 -19.24 3.90
CA PRO A 152 -6.25 -20.41 3.18
C PRO A 152 -7.43 -21.07 3.92
N VAL A 153 -8.39 -21.60 3.16
CA VAL A 153 -9.44 -22.50 3.68
C VAL A 153 -9.07 -23.97 3.53
N ALA A 154 -8.08 -24.28 2.69
CA ALA A 154 -7.47 -25.59 2.50
C ALA A 154 -6.07 -25.44 1.90
N GLY A 155 -5.28 -26.53 1.89
CA GLY A 155 -3.94 -26.52 1.27
C GLY A 155 -2.89 -25.73 2.07
N TYR A 156 -2.99 -25.74 3.40
CA TYR A 156 -2.16 -24.94 4.31
C TYR A 156 -0.65 -25.23 4.26
N GLY A 157 -0.23 -26.34 3.63
CA GLY A 157 1.15 -26.82 3.68
C GLY A 157 2.20 -25.84 3.15
N SER A 158 1.81 -24.90 2.28
CA SER A 158 2.70 -23.86 1.76
C SER A 158 2.63 -22.52 2.49
N ALA A 159 1.61 -22.29 3.34
CA ALA A 159 1.39 -21.01 3.97
C ALA A 159 2.27 -20.83 5.21
N GLU A 160 3.29 -19.96 5.12
CA GLU A 160 4.11 -19.59 6.27
C GLU A 160 3.45 -18.49 7.10
N ARG A 161 2.76 -17.58 6.42
CA ARG A 161 2.10 -16.41 7.02
C ARG A 161 0.93 -15.97 6.13
N PRO A 162 -0.15 -15.42 6.72
CA PRO A 162 -1.21 -14.82 5.93
C PRO A 162 -0.73 -13.53 5.27
N GLY A 163 -1.31 -13.23 4.11
CA GLY A 163 -1.11 -11.98 3.39
C GLY A 163 -0.71 -12.19 1.93
N PRO A 164 -0.73 -11.11 1.14
CA PRO A 164 -0.21 -11.15 -0.23
C PRO A 164 1.32 -11.10 -0.24
N LEU A 165 1.87 -11.48 -1.40
CA LEU A 165 3.27 -11.24 -1.72
C LEU A 165 3.50 -9.73 -1.84
N ILE A 166 4.34 -9.18 -0.97
CA ILE A 166 4.70 -7.75 -1.01
C ILE A 166 6.03 -7.57 -1.74
N ARG A 167 6.08 -6.62 -2.66
CA ARG A 167 7.32 -6.18 -3.30
C ARG A 167 7.49 -4.69 -3.12
N ILE A 168 8.70 -4.27 -2.77
CA ILE A 168 9.07 -2.86 -2.57
C ILE A 168 10.10 -2.49 -3.61
N TYR A 169 9.81 -1.47 -4.38
CA TYR A 169 10.62 -0.95 -5.45
C TYR A 169 11.06 0.48 -5.17
N ARG A 170 12.22 0.83 -5.71
CA ARG A 170 12.68 2.21 -5.82
C ARG A 170 12.75 2.60 -7.29
N LEU A 171 12.13 3.71 -7.67
CA LEU A 171 12.25 4.26 -9.02
C LEU A 171 13.71 4.63 -9.32
N LYS A 172 14.14 4.33 -10.55
CA LYS A 172 15.44 4.72 -11.10
C LYS A 172 15.49 6.20 -11.41
#